data_AF-A0A812J1Y0-F1
#
_entry.id   AF-A0A812J1Y0-F1
#
_cell.length_a   1.000
_cell.length_b   1.000
_cell.length_c   1.000
_cell.angle_alpha   90.00
_cell.angle_beta   90.00
_cell.angle_gamma   90.00
#
_symmetry.space_group_name_H-M   'P 1'
#
loop_
_entity.id
_entity.type
_entity.pdbx_description
1 polymer ?
#
loop_
_entity_poly.entity_id
_entity_poly.type
_entity_poly.pdbx_seq_one_letter_code
_entity_poly.pdbx_strand_id
1 'polypeptide(L)'
;MSSTSSAPEATEAPPPVPTFVLGDPHDTCNDYCQFNEFAGCNLTQIQSIDTEEELAMTVQQIGQDEGTNFTCLTNNSIFNQGVYFEPRRGICSLSRNGVNCSHNTREEVRPLCFCTGTTSTTTPSPAWTLGPRGSSCDSVCQAEGKVCDPGPMEEIDRIPRAIRLFEALNISCLSGRGRFSRAPTYLRGVNVVRQECAYNKNPTNCSLNVDSSLEPLCYCV
;
A
#
# COMPACT_ATOMS: atom_id res chain seq x y z
N MET A 1 21.68 -39.60 -29.27
CA MET A 1 20.62 -38.79 -28.63
C MET A 1 21.27 -38.03 -27.50
N SER A 2 21.37 -36.70 -27.62
CA SER A 2 21.51 -35.75 -26.50
C SER A 2 21.57 -34.36 -27.10
N SER A 3 20.43 -33.69 -27.15
CA SER A 3 20.35 -32.25 -27.44
C SER A 3 19.91 -31.58 -26.15
N THR A 4 20.85 -30.94 -25.47
CA THR A 4 20.57 -30.04 -24.35
C THR A 4 20.05 -28.72 -24.91
N SER A 5 18.73 -28.51 -24.80
CA SER A 5 18.10 -27.22 -25.06
C SER A 5 18.39 -26.29 -23.88
N SER A 6 19.15 -25.23 -24.11
CA SER A 6 19.34 -24.16 -23.12
C SER A 6 18.08 -23.29 -23.09
N ALA A 7 17.56 -23.04 -21.89
CA ALA A 7 16.45 -22.12 -21.67
C ALA A 7 16.91 -20.67 -21.94
N PRO A 8 16.04 -19.80 -22.50
CA PRO A 8 16.37 -18.40 -22.70
C PRO A 8 16.46 -17.69 -21.34
N GLU A 9 17.58 -17.00 -21.15
CA GLU A 9 17.85 -16.08 -20.06
C GLU A 9 16.79 -14.96 -20.08
N ALA A 10 16.07 -14.78 -18.97
CA ALA A 10 15.06 -13.75 -18.85
C ALA A 10 15.75 -12.37 -18.88
N THR A 11 15.46 -11.58 -19.90
CA THR A 11 15.95 -10.21 -20.01
C THR A 11 15.32 -9.38 -18.90
N GLU A 12 16.10 -9.05 -17.87
CA GLU A 12 15.71 -8.14 -16.79
C GLU A 12 15.36 -6.77 -17.38
N ALA A 13 14.18 -6.25 -17.05
CA ALA A 13 13.76 -4.94 -17.51
C ALA A 13 14.72 -3.86 -16.98
N PRO A 14 15.04 -2.80 -17.76
CA PRO A 14 15.87 -1.71 -17.27
C PRO A 14 15.25 -1.13 -15.99
N PRO A 15 16.07 -0.77 -14.99
CA PRO A 15 15.57 -0.25 -13.73
C PRO A 15 14.70 0.99 -13.97
N PRO A 16 13.58 1.14 -13.26
CA PRO A 16 12.72 2.30 -13.42
C PRO A 16 13.52 3.58 -13.15
N VAL A 17 13.45 4.53 -14.10
CA VAL A 17 14.07 5.84 -13.95
C VAL A 17 13.38 6.54 -12.76
N PRO A 18 14.13 7.16 -11.83
CA PRO A 18 13.53 7.87 -10.71
C PRO A 18 12.70 9.05 -11.23
N THR A 19 11.39 8.99 -10.99
CA THR A 19 10.42 10.01 -11.38
C THR A 19 9.50 10.34 -10.22
N PHE A 20 8.86 11.50 -10.31
CA PHE A 20 7.72 11.79 -9.44
C PHE A 20 6.55 10.88 -9.79
N VAL A 21 5.90 10.37 -8.76
CA VAL A 21 4.77 9.46 -8.84
C VAL A 21 3.74 9.84 -7.79
N LEU A 22 2.47 9.55 -8.07
CA LEU A 22 1.41 9.67 -7.08
C LEU A 22 1.15 8.31 -6.47
N GLY A 23 1.35 8.20 -5.15
CA GLY A 23 0.97 7.00 -4.41
C GLY A 23 -0.55 6.74 -4.45
N ASP A 24 -0.99 5.57 -4.01
CA ASP A 24 -2.41 5.28 -3.87
C ASP A 24 -3.04 6.13 -2.75
N PRO A 25 -4.37 6.34 -2.75
CA PRO A 25 -5.02 6.98 -1.62
C PRO A 25 -4.67 6.28 -0.30
N HIS A 26 -4.29 7.06 0.72
CA HIS A 26 -3.80 6.60 2.03
C HIS A 26 -2.39 5.99 2.05
N ASP A 27 -1.63 6.01 0.95
CA ASP A 27 -0.22 5.58 0.97
C ASP A 27 0.66 6.57 1.72
N THR A 28 1.76 6.08 2.28
CA THR A 28 2.94 6.93 2.49
C THR A 28 3.94 6.71 1.35
N CYS A 29 4.85 7.66 1.15
CA CYS A 29 5.85 7.49 0.10
C CYS A 29 6.77 6.29 0.35
N ASN A 30 7.10 5.98 1.60
CA ASN A 30 7.88 4.78 1.89
C ASN A 30 7.11 3.50 1.54
N ASP A 31 5.80 3.44 1.84
CA ASP A 31 4.98 2.28 1.48
C ASP A 31 4.89 2.08 -0.03
N TYR A 32 4.64 3.17 -0.76
CA TYR A 32 4.54 3.13 -2.21
C TYR A 32 5.87 2.74 -2.84
N CYS A 33 6.95 3.43 -2.47
CA CYS A 33 8.25 3.20 -3.06
C CYS A 33 8.78 1.79 -2.76
N GLN A 34 8.72 1.34 -1.50
CA GLN A 34 9.21 0.00 -1.14
C GLN A 34 8.40 -1.11 -1.78
N PHE A 35 7.09 -0.93 -1.91
CA PHE A 35 6.25 -1.92 -2.61
C PHE A 35 6.59 -2.01 -4.10
N ASN A 36 6.88 -0.88 -4.74
CA ASN A 36 7.28 -0.84 -6.16
C ASN A 36 8.80 -1.04 -6.34
N GLU A 37 9.42 -1.80 -5.43
CA GLU A 37 10.83 -2.22 -5.51
C GLU A 37 11.86 -1.07 -5.51
N PHE A 38 11.52 0.09 -4.96
CA PHE A 38 12.48 1.16 -4.72
C PHE A 38 13.01 1.10 -3.28
N ALA A 39 14.22 1.62 -3.05
CA ALA A 39 14.84 1.66 -1.72
C ALA A 39 14.07 2.52 -0.71
N GLY A 40 13.26 3.45 -1.20
CA GLY A 40 12.39 4.31 -0.40
C GLY A 40 12.17 5.63 -1.09
N CYS A 41 11.61 6.57 -0.33
CA CYS A 41 11.43 7.93 -0.83
C CYS A 41 12.74 8.74 -0.84
N ASN A 42 12.80 9.76 -1.69
CA ASN A 42 13.78 10.83 -1.63
C ASN A 42 13.12 12.13 -1.14
N LEU A 43 13.36 12.47 0.13
CA LEU A 43 12.81 13.68 0.76
C LEU A 43 13.25 14.97 0.05
N THR A 44 14.52 15.06 -0.36
CA THR A 44 15.09 16.27 -0.97
C THR A 44 14.41 16.60 -2.29
N GLN A 45 14.10 15.58 -3.10
CA GLN A 45 13.38 15.77 -4.36
C GLN A 45 11.93 16.19 -4.10
N ILE A 46 11.23 15.55 -3.15
CA ILE A 46 9.86 15.98 -2.82
C ILE A 46 9.84 17.42 -2.31
N GLN A 47 10.83 17.82 -1.51
CA GLN A 47 10.99 19.17 -1.00
C GLN A 47 11.36 20.20 -2.08
N SER A 48 11.86 19.79 -3.25
CA SER A 48 12.15 20.72 -4.33
C SER A 48 10.88 21.20 -5.04
N ILE A 49 9.73 20.56 -4.80
CA ILE A 49 8.42 21.09 -5.20
C ILE A 49 7.97 22.06 -4.12
N ASP A 50 8.33 23.33 -4.25
CA ASP A 50 8.08 24.36 -3.23
C ASP A 50 7.06 25.44 -3.68
N THR A 51 6.68 25.44 -4.96
CA THR A 51 5.62 26.30 -5.50
C THR A 51 4.36 25.55 -5.89
N GLU A 52 3.22 26.26 -5.87
CA GLU A 52 1.94 25.68 -6.26
C GLU A 52 1.89 25.38 -7.77
N GLU A 53 2.61 26.17 -8.57
CA GLU A 53 2.70 26.00 -10.03
C GLU A 53 3.49 24.74 -10.40
N GLU A 54 4.64 24.49 -9.78
CA GLU A 54 5.42 23.27 -9.99
C GLU A 54 4.64 22.02 -9.57
N LEU A 55 3.93 22.09 -8.44
CA LEU A 55 3.06 21.01 -8.00
C LEU A 55 1.95 20.73 -9.02
N ALA A 56 1.28 21.78 -9.50
CA ALA A 56 0.22 21.66 -10.49
C ALA A 56 0.73 21.02 -11.79
N MET A 57 1.88 21.49 -12.31
CA MET A 57 2.50 20.92 -13.51
C MET A 57 2.90 19.45 -13.31
N THR A 58 3.51 19.12 -12.16
CA THR A 58 3.95 17.76 -11.85
C THR A 58 2.77 16.80 -11.77
N VAL A 59 1.70 17.16 -11.04
CA VAL A 59 0.49 16.35 -10.92
C VAL A 59 -0.22 16.19 -12.27
N GLN A 60 -0.25 17.25 -13.08
CA GLN A 60 -0.85 17.20 -14.40
C GLN A 60 -0.07 16.27 -15.34
N GLN A 61 1.27 16.32 -15.32
CA GLN A 61 2.12 15.42 -16.10
C GLN A 61 1.89 13.95 -15.69
N ILE A 62 1.91 13.66 -14.39
CA ILE A 62 1.61 12.31 -13.87
C ILE A 62 0.22 11.86 -14.33
N GLY A 63 -0.77 12.75 -14.30
CA GLY A 63 -2.10 12.47 -14.78
C GLY A 63 -2.11 12.04 -16.24
N GLN A 64 -1.40 12.77 -17.11
CA GLN A 64 -1.25 12.42 -18.54
C GLN A 64 -0.58 11.06 -18.72
N ASP A 65 0.47 10.77 -17.96
CA ASP A 65 1.19 9.50 -18.01
C ASP A 65 0.31 8.33 -17.56
N GLU A 66 -0.57 8.54 -16.57
CA GLU A 66 -1.59 7.58 -16.11
C GLU A 66 -2.81 7.47 -17.06
N GLY A 67 -2.85 8.23 -18.16
CA GLY A 67 -4.02 8.26 -19.07
C GLY A 67 -5.25 8.93 -18.46
N THR A 68 -5.04 9.79 -17.47
CA THR A 68 -6.06 10.58 -16.78
C THR A 68 -5.86 12.07 -17.09
N ASN A 69 -6.74 12.93 -16.54
CA ASN A 69 -6.59 14.38 -16.66
C ASN A 69 -6.71 15.01 -15.28
N PHE A 70 -5.63 14.92 -14.49
CA PHE A 70 -5.59 15.55 -13.19
C PHE A 70 -5.45 17.06 -13.33
N THR A 71 -6.35 17.77 -12.67
CA THR A 71 -6.31 19.21 -12.55
C THR A 71 -6.09 19.58 -11.10
N CYS A 72 -5.07 20.41 -10.88
CA CYS A 72 -4.72 20.93 -9.59
C CYS A 72 -5.42 22.27 -9.36
N LEU A 73 -6.50 22.25 -8.59
CA LEU A 73 -7.14 23.42 -8.01
C LEU A 73 -6.36 23.75 -6.72
N THR A 74 -5.47 24.73 -6.80
CA THR A 74 -4.64 25.12 -5.66
C THR A 74 -5.51 25.88 -4.67
N ASN A 75 -5.74 25.27 -3.51
CA ASN A 75 -6.67 25.79 -2.52
C ASN A 75 -5.94 26.23 -1.25
N ASN A 76 -4.75 26.82 -1.34
CA ASN A 76 -3.94 27.29 -0.19
C ASN A 76 -3.92 26.27 0.99
N SER A 77 -4.08 24.98 0.67
CA SER A 77 -4.41 23.94 1.63
C SER A 77 -3.09 23.45 2.18
N ILE A 78 -2.72 23.97 3.34
CA ILE A 78 -1.46 23.64 3.99
C ILE A 78 -1.61 22.29 4.67
N PHE A 79 -0.81 21.33 4.24
CA PHE A 79 -0.64 20.07 4.95
C PHE A 79 0.74 20.07 5.61
N ASN A 80 0.78 19.75 6.89
CA ASN A 80 1.97 20.00 7.68
C ASN A 80 3.09 18.98 7.44
N GLN A 81 2.91 17.93 6.63
CA GLN A 81 3.83 16.79 6.61
C GLN A 81 3.99 16.07 5.26
N GLY A 82 3.65 16.71 4.13
CA GLY A 82 3.85 16.13 2.80
C GLY A 82 3.24 16.96 1.67
N VAL A 83 3.46 16.49 0.44
CA VAL A 83 2.86 17.04 -0.78
C VAL A 83 1.79 16.06 -1.25
N TYR A 84 0.57 16.53 -1.49
CA TYR A 84 -0.58 15.65 -1.73
C TYR A 84 -1.47 16.13 -2.87
N PHE A 85 -2.17 15.17 -3.46
CA PHE A 85 -3.25 15.37 -4.43
C PHE A 85 -4.52 14.64 -3.99
N GLU A 86 -5.65 15.36 -3.93
CA GLU A 86 -6.98 14.80 -3.68
C GLU A 86 -7.73 14.67 -5.01
N PRO A 87 -7.77 13.48 -5.64
CA PRO A 87 -8.29 13.31 -6.99
C PRO A 87 -9.78 13.66 -7.13
N ARG A 88 -10.58 13.49 -6.07
CA ARG A 88 -12.03 13.77 -6.11
C ARG A 88 -12.37 15.24 -6.23
N ARG A 89 -11.55 16.09 -5.63
CA ARG A 89 -11.77 17.55 -5.57
C ARG A 89 -10.76 18.33 -6.40
N GLY A 90 -9.77 17.63 -6.97
CA GLY A 90 -8.66 18.25 -7.68
C GLY A 90 -7.75 19.07 -6.77
N ILE A 91 -7.75 18.87 -5.46
CA ILE A 91 -7.00 19.74 -4.54
C ILE A 91 -5.56 19.28 -4.48
N CYS A 92 -4.60 20.19 -4.67
CA CYS A 92 -3.22 19.92 -4.30
C CYS A 92 -2.83 20.68 -3.05
N SER A 93 -1.84 20.14 -2.35
CA SER A 93 -1.38 20.67 -1.08
C SER A 93 0.12 20.55 -0.97
N LEU A 94 0.78 21.68 -0.70
CA LEU A 94 2.21 21.73 -0.44
C LEU A 94 2.51 21.50 1.04
N SER A 95 3.71 21.01 1.31
CA SER A 95 4.24 21.02 2.67
C SER A 95 4.85 22.39 2.99
N ARG A 96 4.49 22.95 4.15
CA ARG A 96 5.18 24.13 4.73
C ARG A 96 5.99 23.81 5.99
N ASN A 97 5.87 22.60 6.51
CA ASN A 97 6.46 22.19 7.79
C ASN A 97 7.38 20.96 7.65
N GLY A 98 7.84 20.69 6.42
CA GLY A 98 8.71 19.56 6.09
C GLY A 98 7.96 18.36 5.51
N VAL A 99 8.64 17.57 4.70
CA VAL A 99 8.08 16.34 4.11
C VAL A 99 8.41 15.18 5.05
N ASN A 100 7.44 14.30 5.30
CA ASN A 100 7.67 13.04 6.01
C ASN A 100 7.17 11.88 5.16
N CYS A 101 8.09 11.04 4.69
CA CYS A 101 7.75 9.94 3.80
C CYS A 101 7.04 8.77 4.44
N SER A 102 6.93 8.74 5.75
CA SER A 102 6.12 7.79 6.49
C SER A 102 4.80 8.40 6.97
N HIS A 103 4.41 9.57 6.43
CA HIS A 103 3.19 10.26 6.84
C HIS A 103 2.18 10.42 5.70
N ASN A 104 1.02 9.79 5.90
CA ASN A 104 -0.25 10.11 5.24
C ASN A 104 -1.35 9.50 6.08
N THR A 105 -2.19 10.34 6.69
CA THR A 105 -3.26 9.88 7.59
C THR A 105 -4.65 10.02 6.98
N ARG A 106 -4.77 10.35 5.69
CA ARG A 106 -6.06 10.59 5.04
C ARG A 106 -6.32 9.54 3.97
N GLU A 107 -7.50 8.93 4.06
CA GLU A 107 -7.91 7.83 3.18
C GLU A 107 -8.13 8.28 1.73
N GLU A 108 -8.31 9.59 1.50
CA GLU A 108 -8.72 10.18 0.24
C GLU A 108 -7.61 10.90 -0.55
N VAL A 109 -6.41 11.08 0.04
CA VAL A 109 -5.31 11.82 -0.60
C VAL A 109 -4.19 10.89 -1.06
N ARG A 110 -3.66 11.17 -2.25
CA ARG A 110 -2.50 10.53 -2.85
C ARG A 110 -1.25 11.34 -2.48
N PRO A 111 -0.19 10.75 -1.89
CA PRO A 111 1.06 11.46 -1.68
C PRO A 111 1.81 11.63 -3.02
N LEU A 112 2.40 12.80 -3.25
CA LEU A 112 3.40 12.98 -4.29
C LEU A 112 4.75 12.47 -3.76
N CYS A 113 5.28 11.45 -4.42
CA CYS A 113 6.47 10.75 -4.00
C CYS A 113 7.54 10.83 -5.06
N PHE A 114 8.79 10.76 -4.63
CA PHE A 114 9.92 10.57 -5.50
C PHE A 114 10.64 9.31 -5.01
N CYS A 115 10.59 8.25 -5.80
CA CYS A 115 11.17 6.96 -5.43
C CYS A 115 12.58 6.82 -6.00
N THR A 116 13.51 6.27 -5.22
CA THR A 116 14.91 6.12 -5.64
C THR A 116 15.47 4.75 -5.33
N GLY A 117 16.48 4.37 -6.11
CA GLY A 117 17.19 3.10 -5.97
C GLY A 117 16.32 1.92 -6.41
N THR A 118 16.89 0.73 -6.36
CA THR A 118 16.16 -0.52 -6.52
C THR A 118 16.43 -1.39 -5.30
N THR A 119 15.41 -2.11 -4.85
CA THR A 119 15.51 -3.17 -3.85
C THR A 119 15.23 -4.50 -4.50
N SER A 120 15.83 -5.57 -3.97
CA SER A 120 15.40 -6.92 -4.29
C SER A 120 13.96 -7.13 -3.83
N THR A 121 13.14 -7.70 -4.72
CA THR A 121 11.74 -8.06 -4.52
C THR A 121 11.52 -8.70 -3.14
N THR A 122 10.73 -8.06 -2.27
CA THR A 122 10.34 -8.66 -0.99
C THR A 122 9.15 -9.56 -1.22
N THR A 123 9.40 -10.84 -1.53
CA THR A 123 8.35 -11.86 -1.41
C THR A 123 7.77 -11.77 0.00
N PRO A 124 6.44 -11.67 0.17
CA PRO A 124 5.85 -11.60 1.50
C PRO A 124 6.26 -12.84 2.31
N SER A 125 6.48 -12.63 3.61
CA SER A 125 6.90 -13.70 4.50
C SER A 125 5.93 -14.89 4.40
N PRO A 126 6.42 -16.14 4.31
CA PRO A 126 5.56 -17.33 4.35
C PRO A 126 4.86 -17.53 5.72
N ALA A 127 5.10 -16.65 6.69
CA ALA A 127 4.41 -16.60 7.97
C ALA A 127 2.98 -16.04 7.89
N TRP A 128 2.58 -15.42 6.78
CA TRP A 128 1.23 -14.90 6.60
C TRP A 128 0.24 -16.03 6.22
N THR A 129 -0.79 -16.22 7.05
CA THR A 129 -1.82 -17.23 6.86
C THR A 129 -3.21 -16.61 6.85
N LEU A 130 -4.00 -16.91 5.81
CA LEU A 130 -5.42 -16.54 5.78
C LEU A 130 -6.26 -17.60 6.51
N GLY A 131 -6.93 -17.19 7.57
CA GLY A 131 -7.78 -18.05 8.39
C GLY A 131 -9.21 -18.20 7.87
N PRO A 132 -9.96 -19.18 8.40
CA PRO A 132 -11.38 -19.33 8.09
C PRO A 132 -12.22 -18.21 8.70
N ARG A 133 -13.39 -17.99 8.12
CA ARG A 133 -14.31 -16.93 8.55
C ARG A 133 -14.63 -16.97 10.04
N GLY A 134 -14.59 -15.80 10.68
CA GLY A 134 -14.94 -15.62 12.08
C GLY A 134 -13.94 -16.22 13.08
N SER A 135 -12.77 -16.67 12.63
CA SER A 135 -11.76 -17.27 13.52
C SER A 135 -10.90 -16.20 14.20
N SER A 136 -10.23 -16.59 15.28
CA SER A 136 -9.16 -15.81 15.89
C SER A 136 -7.80 -16.19 15.28
N CYS A 137 -6.82 -15.29 15.32
CA CYS A 137 -5.50 -15.62 14.81
C CYS A 137 -4.76 -16.67 15.64
N ASP A 138 -5.02 -16.77 16.94
CA ASP A 138 -4.51 -17.88 17.76
C ASP A 138 -4.99 -19.23 17.23
N SER A 139 -6.29 -19.35 16.90
CA SER A 139 -6.82 -20.61 16.36
C SER A 139 -6.25 -20.95 14.99
N VAL A 140 -6.01 -19.93 14.15
CA VAL A 140 -5.42 -20.08 12.81
C VAL A 140 -3.98 -20.54 12.90
N CYS A 141 -3.15 -19.86 13.69
CA CYS A 141 -1.74 -20.20 13.84
C CYS A 141 -1.55 -21.55 14.55
N GLN A 142 -2.38 -21.85 15.56
CA GLN A 142 -2.33 -23.13 16.26
C GLN A 142 -2.65 -24.32 15.32
N ALA A 143 -3.55 -24.14 14.36
CA ALA A 143 -3.85 -25.18 13.36
C ALA A 143 -2.64 -25.52 12.48
N GLU A 144 -1.69 -24.59 12.34
CA GLU A 144 -0.40 -24.81 11.65
C GLU A 144 0.74 -25.23 12.61
N GLY A 145 0.46 -25.38 13.90
CA GLY A 145 1.48 -25.66 14.92
C GLY A 145 2.39 -24.46 15.25
N LYS A 146 1.92 -23.24 14.99
CA LYS A 146 2.62 -21.97 15.18
C LYS A 146 1.95 -21.09 16.24
N VAL A 147 2.56 -19.96 16.56
CA VAL A 147 2.04 -18.93 17.48
C VAL A 147 1.73 -17.65 16.71
N CYS A 148 0.67 -16.95 17.13
CA CYS A 148 0.32 -15.66 16.55
C CYS A 148 1.27 -14.56 17.04
N ASP A 149 1.81 -13.77 16.12
CA ASP A 149 2.56 -12.54 16.41
C ASP A 149 1.76 -11.31 15.95
N PRO A 150 1.28 -10.46 16.87
CA PRO A 150 0.51 -9.28 16.52
C PRO A 150 1.33 -8.17 15.84
N GLY A 151 2.66 -8.12 16.02
CA GLY A 151 3.50 -7.01 15.58
C GLY A 151 3.36 -6.71 14.08
N PRO A 152 3.62 -7.69 13.19
CA PRO A 152 3.47 -7.47 11.74
C PRO A 152 2.05 -7.13 11.31
N MET A 153 1.02 -7.62 12.03
CA MET A 153 -0.37 -7.28 11.76
C MET A 153 -0.72 -5.84 12.14
N GLU A 154 -0.12 -5.29 13.20
CA GLU A 154 -0.29 -3.89 13.60
C GLU A 154 0.26 -2.91 12.56
N GLU A 155 1.26 -3.34 11.78
CA GLU A 155 1.79 -2.54 10.67
C GLU A 155 0.84 -2.46 9.47
N ILE A 156 -0.22 -3.28 9.42
CA ILE A 156 -1.26 -3.24 8.40
C ILE A 156 -2.38 -2.32 8.88
N ASP A 157 -2.07 -1.04 8.89
CA ASP A 157 -2.84 0.06 9.49
C ASP A 157 -3.45 1.03 8.45
N ARG A 158 -3.28 0.75 7.15
CA ARG A 158 -3.79 1.58 6.05
C ARG A 158 -4.18 0.78 4.82
N ILE A 159 -4.97 1.39 3.93
CA ILE A 159 -5.63 0.71 2.80
C ILE A 159 -4.62 0.08 1.84
N PRO A 160 -3.62 0.81 1.31
CA PRO A 160 -2.69 0.24 0.34
C PRO A 160 -1.86 -0.90 0.93
N ARG A 161 -1.39 -0.79 2.18
CA ARG A 161 -0.65 -1.87 2.87
C ARG A 161 -1.46 -3.16 2.93
N ALA A 162 -2.75 -3.06 3.26
CA ALA A 162 -3.62 -4.22 3.26
C ALA A 162 -3.75 -4.80 1.84
N ILE A 163 -4.17 -4.00 0.85
CA ILE A 163 -4.36 -4.46 -0.54
C ILE A 163 -3.10 -5.17 -1.05
N ARG A 164 -1.94 -4.53 -0.92
CA ARG A 164 -0.64 -5.04 -1.37
C ARG A 164 -0.25 -6.34 -0.70
N LEU A 165 -0.43 -6.44 0.61
CA LEU A 165 -0.15 -7.68 1.33
C LEU A 165 -1.04 -8.83 0.83
N PHE A 166 -2.34 -8.59 0.65
CA PHE A 166 -3.25 -9.60 0.12
C PHE A 166 -2.90 -9.99 -1.32
N GLU A 167 -2.61 -9.03 -2.20
CA GLU A 167 -2.23 -9.30 -3.59
C GLU A 167 -0.91 -10.07 -3.69
N ALA A 168 0.07 -9.76 -2.85
CA ALA A 168 1.32 -10.50 -2.77
C ALA A 168 1.12 -11.95 -2.30
N LEU A 169 0.02 -12.24 -1.61
CA LEU A 169 -0.45 -13.58 -1.25
C LEU A 169 -1.39 -14.20 -2.31
N ASN A 170 -1.46 -13.61 -3.52
CA ASN A 170 -2.35 -13.99 -4.62
C ASN A 170 -3.85 -13.89 -4.28
N ILE A 171 -4.24 -12.99 -3.38
CA ILE A 171 -5.63 -12.69 -3.03
C ILE A 171 -6.02 -11.36 -3.67
N SER A 172 -6.94 -11.38 -4.63
CA SER A 172 -7.37 -10.17 -5.32
C SER A 172 -8.27 -9.30 -4.43
N CYS A 173 -7.97 -8.01 -4.42
CA CYS A 173 -8.73 -6.99 -3.71
C CYS A 173 -9.45 -6.08 -4.72
N LEU A 174 -10.77 -6.15 -4.81
CA LEU A 174 -11.54 -5.20 -5.66
C LEU A 174 -11.69 -3.83 -4.98
N SER A 175 -11.50 -3.77 -3.67
CA SER A 175 -11.54 -2.54 -2.89
C SER A 175 -10.81 -2.74 -1.56
N GLY A 176 -10.43 -1.63 -0.92
CA GLY A 176 -9.96 -1.67 0.45
C GLY A 176 -10.52 -0.55 1.31
N ARG A 177 -10.59 -0.81 2.61
CA ARG A 177 -11.07 0.14 3.64
C ARG A 177 -10.56 -0.27 5.01
N GLY A 178 -10.70 0.58 6.01
CA GLY A 178 -10.44 0.15 7.38
C GLY A 178 -11.66 -0.46 8.03
N ARG A 179 -11.44 -1.44 8.90
CA ARG A 179 -12.48 -2.08 9.71
C ARG A 179 -12.08 -2.11 11.18
N PHE A 180 -13.06 -1.97 12.06
CA PHE A 180 -12.88 -2.15 13.50
C PHE A 180 -12.82 -3.66 13.85
N SER A 181 -11.84 -4.36 13.28
CA SER A 181 -11.58 -5.79 13.49
C SER A 181 -10.53 -6.00 14.61
N ARG A 182 -9.90 -7.17 14.69
CA ARG A 182 -8.77 -7.47 15.60
C ARG A 182 -7.54 -8.01 14.86
N ALA A 183 -7.65 -8.10 13.54
CA ALA A 183 -6.60 -8.43 12.59
C ALA A 183 -6.98 -7.79 11.25
N PRO A 184 -6.04 -7.65 10.30
CA PRO A 184 -6.38 -7.42 8.90
C PRO A 184 -7.32 -8.51 8.41
N THR A 185 -8.27 -8.15 7.56
CA THR A 185 -9.33 -9.09 7.15
C THR A 185 -9.61 -9.02 5.67
N TYR A 186 -10.03 -10.16 5.13
CA TYR A 186 -10.60 -10.28 3.81
C TYR A 186 -12.09 -10.59 3.90
N LEU A 187 -12.90 -9.87 3.13
CA LEU A 187 -14.29 -10.20 2.90
C LEU A 187 -14.42 -10.84 1.52
N ARG A 188 -14.61 -12.16 1.51
CA ARG A 188 -14.99 -12.89 0.30
C ARG A 188 -16.49 -12.79 0.07
N GLY A 189 -16.88 -12.01 -0.92
CA GLY A 189 -18.26 -11.88 -1.35
C GLY A 189 -18.79 -13.16 -1.98
N VAL A 190 -20.10 -13.37 -1.88
CA VAL A 190 -20.77 -14.59 -2.35
C VAL A 190 -20.78 -14.69 -3.89
N ASN A 191 -20.65 -13.56 -4.61
CA ASN A 191 -20.80 -13.49 -6.07
C ASN A 191 -19.63 -12.78 -6.78
N VAL A 192 -18.39 -12.86 -6.29
CA VAL A 192 -17.18 -12.16 -6.78
C VAL A 192 -17.23 -10.62 -6.85
N VAL A 193 -18.41 -9.98 -6.80
CA VAL A 193 -18.58 -8.51 -6.89
C VAL A 193 -18.18 -7.76 -5.60
N ARG A 194 -17.83 -8.48 -4.54
CA ARG A 194 -17.35 -7.91 -3.28
C ARG A 194 -16.14 -8.70 -2.81
N GLN A 195 -14.95 -8.29 -3.21
CA GLN A 195 -13.70 -8.77 -2.62
C GLN A 195 -13.05 -7.56 -1.98
N GLU A 196 -13.01 -7.54 -0.66
CA GLU A 196 -12.57 -6.37 0.08
C GLU A 196 -11.48 -6.74 1.06
N CYS A 197 -10.36 -6.04 0.94
CA CYS A 197 -9.19 -6.18 1.80
C CYS A 197 -9.18 -5.04 2.80
N ALA A 198 -9.15 -5.38 4.09
CA ALA A 198 -9.27 -4.39 5.14
C ALA A 198 -8.09 -4.41 6.08
N TYR A 199 -7.56 -3.22 6.32
CA TYR A 199 -6.63 -2.97 7.41
C TYR A 199 -7.38 -2.90 8.74
N ASN A 200 -6.68 -3.14 9.84
CA ASN A 200 -7.28 -3.11 11.17
C ASN A 200 -7.25 -1.69 11.76
N LYS A 201 -8.41 -1.15 12.15
CA LYS A 201 -8.52 0.15 12.85
C LYS A 201 -8.32 0.04 14.37
N ASN A 202 -8.42 -1.17 14.93
CA ASN A 202 -8.18 -1.40 16.35
C ASN A 202 -6.77 -1.93 16.57
N PRO A 203 -6.27 -1.94 17.82
CA PRO A 203 -5.14 -2.78 18.19
C PRO A 203 -5.38 -4.24 17.77
N THR A 204 -4.33 -4.89 17.28
CA THR A 204 -4.38 -6.31 16.94
C THR A 204 -4.57 -7.13 18.21
N ASN A 205 -5.37 -8.20 18.13
CA ASN A 205 -5.57 -9.12 19.23
C ASN A 205 -5.74 -10.54 18.68
N CYS A 206 -4.72 -11.37 18.90
CA CYS A 206 -4.67 -12.73 18.37
C CYS A 206 -5.77 -13.64 18.92
N SER A 207 -6.22 -13.41 20.16
CA SER A 207 -7.15 -14.31 20.85
C SER A 207 -8.62 -14.06 20.53
N LEU A 208 -8.94 -12.95 19.87
CA LEU A 208 -10.31 -12.56 19.58
C LEU A 208 -10.71 -12.97 18.16
N ASN A 209 -11.92 -13.51 18.05
CA ASN A 209 -12.55 -13.79 16.77
C ASN A 209 -12.83 -12.49 16.00
N VAL A 210 -12.61 -12.53 14.69
CA VAL A 210 -13.14 -11.50 13.79
C VAL A 210 -14.64 -11.71 13.55
N ASP A 211 -15.29 -10.76 12.88
CA ASP A 211 -16.69 -10.92 12.47
C ASP A 211 -16.88 -12.19 11.62
N SER A 212 -18.01 -12.89 11.82
CA SER A 212 -18.34 -14.16 11.15
C SER A 212 -18.34 -14.11 9.62
N SER A 213 -18.40 -12.93 9.01
CA SER A 213 -18.32 -12.74 7.57
C SER A 213 -16.89 -12.54 7.04
N LEU A 214 -15.91 -12.37 7.93
CA LEU A 214 -14.53 -11.97 7.60
C LEU A 214 -13.55 -13.11 7.81
N GLU A 215 -12.63 -13.27 6.86
CA GLU A 215 -11.45 -14.15 6.97
C GLU A 215 -10.29 -13.33 7.56
N PRO A 216 -9.72 -13.71 8.72
CA PRO A 216 -8.59 -12.99 9.30
C PRO A 216 -7.28 -13.34 8.58
N LEU A 217 -6.46 -12.34 8.28
CA LEU A 217 -5.08 -12.55 7.83
C LEU A 217 -4.14 -12.44 9.03
N CYS A 218 -3.49 -13.54 9.36
CA CYS A 218 -2.73 -13.73 10.58
C CYS A 218 -1.25 -13.90 10.29
N TYR A 219 -0.38 -13.42 11.17
CA TYR A 219 1.04 -13.70 11.13
C TYR A 219 1.39 -14.80 12.13
N CYS A 220 1.91 -15.92 11.62
CA CYS A 220 2.13 -17.14 12.38
C CYS A 220 3.62 -17.55 12.35
N VAL A 221 4.25 -17.66 13.51
CA VAL A 221 5.68 -17.97 13.70
C VAL A 221 5.95 -19.14 14.64
#